data_AF-A0A8S3JTU7-F1
#
_entry.id   AF-A0A8S3JTU7-F1
#
_cell.length_a   1.000
_cell.length_b   1.000
_cell.length_c   1.000
_cell.angle_alpha   90.00
_cell.angle_beta   90.00
_cell.angle_gamma   90.00
#
_symmetry.space_group_name_H-M   'P 1'
#
loop_
_entity.id
_entity.type
_entity.pdbx_description
1 polymer ?
#
loop_
_entity_poly.entity_id
_entity_poly.type
_entity_poly.pdbx_seq_one_letter_code
_entity_poly.pdbx_strand_id
1 'polypeptide(L)'
;QCRVVTSEQPHVNIHREITSKEMASSNEQVMEDIRRLHEKVAIDDDELDELKIVSFEVVPNKIELLRRQYQQSDCPLLDEYDFRCDSNLRNLNIELRPNAFLRSHQERSLRNMFGGVAAACTINKPCLALCNSKISVERWKQQFTTWFTTNDSNVKLFIS
;
A
#
# COMPACT_ATOMS: atom_id res chain seq x y z
N GLN A 1 -26.43 -8.62 18.24
CA GLN A 1 -26.96 -9.80 17.52
C GLN A 1 -26.48 -9.71 16.08
N CYS A 2 -25.71 -10.70 15.60
CA CYS A 2 -25.55 -10.92 14.17
C CYS A 2 -26.88 -11.40 13.58
N ARG A 3 -27.20 -10.95 12.37
CA ARG A 3 -28.08 -11.69 11.46
C ARG A 3 -27.76 -11.33 10.01
N VAL A 4 -27.29 -12.31 9.27
CA VAL A 4 -27.25 -12.33 7.80
C VAL A 4 -28.57 -12.91 7.31
N VAL A 5 -29.23 -12.23 6.38
CA VAL A 5 -30.23 -12.84 5.47
C VAL A 5 -30.08 -12.20 4.10
N THR A 6 -29.91 -13.06 3.10
CA THR A 6 -29.97 -12.78 1.66
C THR A 6 -31.42 -12.69 1.21
N SER A 7 -31.78 -11.66 0.44
CA SER A 7 -32.96 -11.69 -0.43
C SER A 7 -32.73 -10.81 -1.65
N GLU A 8 -32.83 -11.43 -2.82
CA GLU A 8 -32.82 -10.79 -4.14
C GLU A 8 -33.84 -9.64 -4.19
N GLN A 9 -33.38 -8.45 -4.54
CA GLN A 9 -34.24 -7.32 -4.90
C GLN A 9 -33.95 -6.95 -6.36
N PRO A 10 -34.97 -6.63 -7.17
CA PRO A 10 -34.79 -6.28 -8.57
C PRO A 10 -34.06 -4.94 -8.64
N HIS A 11 -32.85 -4.95 -9.20
CA HIS A 11 -32.12 -3.72 -9.47
C HIS A 11 -32.88 -2.90 -10.52
N VAL A 12 -33.56 -1.84 -10.06
CA VAL A 12 -33.99 -0.74 -10.92
C VAL A 12 -32.73 -0.05 -11.42
N ASN A 13 -32.44 -0.16 -12.71
CA ASN A 13 -31.35 0.54 -13.36
C ASN A 13 -31.56 2.06 -13.28
N ILE A 14 -30.95 2.71 -12.29
CA ILE A 14 -30.74 4.16 -12.30
C ILE A 14 -29.34 4.40 -12.89
N HIS A 15 -29.17 4.07 -14.16
CA HIS A 15 -28.06 4.61 -14.94
C HIS A 15 -28.45 6.04 -15.34
N ARG A 16 -28.09 7.02 -14.50
CA ARG A 16 -28.01 8.41 -14.93
C ARG A 16 -26.75 8.50 -15.78
N GLU A 17 -26.88 8.65 -17.10
CA GLU A 17 -25.75 8.98 -17.97
C GLU A 17 -25.22 10.35 -17.57
N ILE A 18 -24.18 10.36 -16.74
CA ILE A 18 -23.43 11.57 -16.42
C ILE A 18 -22.63 11.92 -17.68
N THR A 19 -22.93 13.06 -18.29
CA THR A 19 -22.29 13.47 -19.53
C THR A 19 -20.83 13.84 -19.27
N SER A 20 -19.95 13.64 -20.25
CA SER A 20 -18.50 13.92 -20.16
C SER A 20 -18.14 15.35 -19.71
N LYS A 21 -19.07 16.31 -19.83
CA LYS A 21 -18.95 17.67 -19.27
C LYS A 21 -19.19 17.76 -17.76
N GLU A 22 -20.11 16.96 -17.21
CA GLU A 22 -20.42 16.93 -15.77
C GLU A 22 -19.30 16.25 -14.97
N MET A 23 -18.68 15.19 -15.51
CA MET A 23 -17.49 14.55 -14.90
C MET A 23 -16.27 15.49 -14.89
N ALA A 24 -16.08 16.31 -15.93
CA ALA A 24 -14.99 17.27 -16.00
C ALA A 24 -15.16 18.39 -14.96
N SER A 25 -16.38 18.94 -14.83
CA SER A 25 -16.68 20.00 -13.85
C SER A 25 -16.55 19.53 -12.40
N SER A 26 -16.95 18.29 -12.10
CA SER A 26 -16.80 17.71 -10.76
C SER A 26 -15.33 17.44 -10.43
N ASN A 27 -14.54 16.95 -11.40
CA ASN A 27 -13.11 16.74 -11.22
C ASN A 27 -12.35 18.07 -11.02
N GLU A 28 -12.69 19.13 -11.76
CA GLU A 28 -12.09 20.46 -11.59
C GLU A 28 -12.38 21.00 -10.18
N GLN A 29 -13.62 20.85 -9.70
CA GLN A 29 -14.01 21.27 -8.36
C GLN A 29 -13.28 20.48 -7.27
N VAL A 30 -13.15 19.16 -7.44
CA VAL A 30 -12.38 18.30 -6.52
C VAL A 30 -10.90 18.69 -6.51
N MET A 31 -10.32 19.03 -7.66
CA MET A 31 -8.92 19.47 -7.74
C MET A 31 -8.71 20.82 -7.04
N GLU A 32 -9.65 21.75 -7.18
CA GLU A 32 -9.60 23.04 -6.50
C GLU A 32 -9.78 22.88 -4.98
N ASP A 33 -10.68 21.98 -4.55
CA ASP A 33 -10.86 21.67 -3.13
C ASP A 33 -9.60 21.01 -2.54
N ILE A 34 -8.94 20.10 -3.27
CA ILE A 34 -7.64 19.51 -2.88
C ILE A 34 -6.56 20.57 -2.78
N ARG A 35 -6.49 21.49 -3.76
CA ARG A 35 -5.51 22.58 -3.77
C ARG A 35 -5.70 23.50 -2.57
N ARG A 36 -6.95 23.85 -2.27
CA ARG A 36 -7.33 24.68 -1.12
C ARG A 36 -7.02 23.99 0.21
N LEU A 37 -7.13 22.66 0.27
CA LEU A 37 -6.72 21.88 1.43
C LEU A 37 -5.20 21.89 1.61
N HIS A 38 -4.40 21.71 0.55
CA HIS A 38 -2.94 21.82 0.63
C HIS A 38 -2.48 23.23 1.04
N GLU A 39 -3.17 24.29 0.59
CA GLU A 39 -2.89 25.67 1.01
C GLU A 39 -3.27 25.92 2.47
N LYS A 40 -4.32 25.27 2.99
CA LYS A 40 -4.68 25.31 4.41
C LYS A 40 -3.80 24.42 5.31
N VAL A 41 -3.16 23.41 4.72
CA VAL A 41 -2.19 22.50 5.36
C VAL A 41 -0.75 22.98 5.13
N ALA A 42 -0.55 24.12 4.46
CA ALA A 42 0.62 24.96 4.65
C ALA A 42 0.56 25.59 6.06
N ILE A 43 0.54 24.71 7.06
CA ILE A 43 1.13 24.96 8.35
C ILE A 43 2.54 25.45 8.02
N ASP A 44 2.92 26.61 8.54
CA ASP A 44 4.27 27.17 8.36
C ASP A 44 5.25 26.02 8.66
N ASP A 45 6.24 25.75 7.81
CA ASP A 45 7.18 24.64 8.02
C ASP A 45 7.82 24.72 9.43
N ASP A 46 7.90 25.94 9.99
CA ASP A 46 8.36 26.26 11.35
C ASP A 46 7.42 25.76 12.49
N GLU A 47 6.12 25.54 12.26
CA GLU A 47 5.14 25.05 13.26
C GLU A 47 5.01 23.51 13.26
N LEU A 48 5.43 22.86 12.16
CA LEU A 48 5.46 21.39 12.03
C LEU A 48 6.60 20.76 12.85
N ASP A 49 7.69 21.50 13.06
CA ASP A 49 8.87 21.10 13.86
C ASP A 49 8.56 20.93 15.37
N GLU A 50 7.41 21.39 15.87
CA GLU A 50 6.99 21.22 17.27
C GLU A 50 6.23 19.91 17.56
N LEU A 51 5.91 19.10 16.53
CA LEU A 51 5.26 17.81 16.75
C LEU A 51 6.22 16.80 17.39
N LYS A 52 6.18 16.73 18.72
CA LYS A 52 6.94 15.75 19.50
C LYS A 52 6.37 14.34 19.31
N ILE A 53 7.05 13.54 18.48
CA ILE A 53 6.76 12.11 18.35
C ILE A 53 7.13 11.41 19.66
N VAL A 54 6.15 10.75 20.29
CA VAL A 54 6.34 9.92 21.48
C VAL A 54 6.12 8.46 21.10
N SER A 55 7.14 7.63 21.30
CA SER A 55 7.04 6.18 21.13
C SER A 55 7.39 5.48 22.44
N PHE A 56 6.73 4.37 22.70
CA PHE A 56 7.01 3.50 23.84
C PHE A 56 6.72 2.04 23.45
N GLU A 57 7.45 1.11 24.06
CA GLU A 57 7.23 -0.31 23.83
C GLU A 57 5.99 -0.79 24.59
N VAL A 58 5.09 -1.48 23.90
CA VAL A 58 3.90 -2.09 24.49
C VAL A 58 4.22 -3.51 24.91
N VAL A 59 3.90 -3.87 26.15
CA VAL A 59 4.04 -5.25 26.63
C VAL A 59 3.15 -6.18 25.78
N PRO A 60 3.68 -7.28 25.21
CA PRO A 60 2.94 -8.14 24.28
C PRO A 60 1.58 -8.60 24.80
N ASN A 61 1.50 -8.96 26.09
CA ASN A 61 0.28 -9.44 26.75
C ASN A 61 -0.82 -8.36 26.89
N LYS A 62 -0.55 -7.10 26.52
CA LYS A 62 -1.46 -5.96 26.66
C LYS A 62 -1.94 -5.39 25.32
N ILE A 63 -1.40 -5.85 24.19
CA ILE A 63 -1.73 -5.32 22.85
C ILE A 63 -3.23 -5.43 22.55
N GLU A 64 -3.84 -6.57 22.87
CA GLU A 64 -5.28 -6.79 22.64
C GLU A 64 -6.19 -5.88 23.48
N LEU A 65 -5.79 -5.57 24.71
CA LEU A 65 -6.52 -4.61 25.55
C LEU A 65 -6.44 -3.20 24.96
N LEU A 66 -5.26 -2.83 24.45
CA LEU A 66 -5.02 -1.53 23.83
C LEU A 66 -5.85 -1.38 22.55
N ARG A 67 -5.81 -2.36 21.64
CA ARG A 67 -6.65 -2.38 20.42
C ARG A 67 -8.13 -2.17 20.73
N ARG A 68 -8.65 -2.90 21.73
CA ARG A 68 -10.05 -2.78 22.14
C ARG A 68 -10.40 -1.40 22.70
N GLN A 69 -9.49 -0.79 23.46
CA GLN A 69 -9.69 0.54 24.04
C GLN A 69 -9.69 1.63 22.96
N TYR A 70 -8.79 1.54 21.97
CA TYR A 70 -8.71 2.48 20.85
C TYR A 70 -9.97 2.42 19.98
N GLN A 71 -10.50 1.22 19.73
CA GLN A 71 -11.79 1.03 19.03
C GLN A 71 -12.97 1.73 19.72
N GLN A 72 -12.92 1.88 21.05
CA GLN A 72 -13.97 2.57 21.82
C GLN A 72 -13.75 4.08 21.92
N SER A 73 -12.51 4.53 21.78
CA SER A 73 -12.11 5.92 22.01
C SER A 73 -12.09 6.76 20.72
N ASP A 74 -12.54 6.19 19.60
CA ASP A 74 -12.62 6.81 18.26
C ASP A 74 -11.29 7.42 17.78
N CYS A 75 -10.18 6.83 18.21
CA CYS A 75 -8.85 7.17 17.73
C CYS A 75 -8.38 6.08 16.74
N PRO A 76 -8.06 6.44 15.48
CA PRO A 76 -7.63 5.47 14.49
C PRO A 76 -6.25 4.92 14.87
N LEU A 77 -6.18 3.61 15.10
CA LEU A 77 -4.91 2.90 15.27
C LEU A 77 -4.38 2.49 13.89
N LEU A 78 -3.11 2.80 13.62
CA LEU A 78 -2.39 2.34 12.44
C LEU A 78 -1.58 1.08 12.81
N ASP A 79 -1.93 -0.06 12.23
CA ASP A 79 -1.11 -1.29 12.31
C ASP A 79 0.04 -1.22 11.27
N GLU A 80 0.88 -0.18 11.37
CA GLU A 80 2.05 -0.03 10.50
C GLU A 80 3.24 -0.83 11.02
N TYR A 81 3.88 -1.57 10.12
CA TYR A 81 5.11 -2.29 10.43
C TYR A 81 6.33 -1.39 10.21
N ASP A 82 7.08 -1.13 11.29
CA ASP A 82 8.33 -0.37 11.23
C ASP A 82 9.52 -1.27 10.85
N PHE A 83 9.70 -1.46 9.54
CA PHE A 83 10.79 -2.27 9.00
C PHE A 83 12.19 -1.70 9.23
N ARG A 84 12.31 -0.40 9.58
CA ARG A 84 13.62 0.23 9.83
C ARG A 84 14.18 -0.18 11.19
N CYS A 85 13.29 -0.45 12.15
CA CYS A 85 13.66 -0.89 13.49
C CYS A 85 13.66 -2.42 13.67
N ASP A 86 13.28 -3.20 12.64
CA ASP A 86 13.34 -4.65 12.71
C ASP A 86 14.77 -5.18 12.47
N SER A 87 15.43 -5.54 13.57
CA SER A 87 16.74 -6.20 13.57
C SER A 87 16.68 -7.74 13.58
N ASN A 88 15.48 -8.33 13.76
CA ASN A 88 15.29 -9.78 13.77
C ASN A 88 15.38 -10.37 12.37
N LEU A 89 14.93 -9.63 11.36
CA LEU A 89 15.01 -10.04 9.97
C LEU A 89 16.35 -9.67 9.34
N ARG A 90 17.00 -10.66 8.70
CA ARG A 90 18.22 -10.42 7.90
C ARG A 90 17.93 -9.53 6.69
N ASN A 91 18.91 -8.71 6.33
CA ASN A 91 18.86 -7.94 5.09
C ASN A 91 19.19 -8.85 3.90
N LEU A 92 18.48 -8.68 2.78
CA LEU A 92 18.65 -9.52 1.57
C LEU A 92 19.54 -8.89 0.49
N ASN A 93 19.89 -7.61 0.65
CA ASN A 93 20.66 -6.77 -0.28
C ASN A 93 20.14 -6.88 -1.73
N ILE A 94 18.83 -6.68 -1.89
CA ILE A 94 18.16 -6.71 -3.19
C ILE A 94 18.20 -5.29 -3.76
N GLU A 95 18.88 -5.11 -4.89
CA GLU A 95 18.98 -3.82 -5.57
C GLU A 95 18.37 -3.89 -6.97
N LEU A 96 17.77 -2.78 -7.40
CA LEU A 96 17.28 -2.61 -8.75
C LEU A 96 18.48 -2.48 -9.70
N ARG A 97 18.48 -3.26 -10.78
CA ARG A 97 19.48 -3.13 -11.83
C ARG A 97 19.31 -1.79 -12.56
N PRO A 98 20.40 -1.07 -12.87
CA PRO A 98 20.32 0.25 -13.50
C PRO A 98 19.74 0.24 -14.92
N ASN A 99 19.64 -0.92 -15.57
CA ASN A 99 19.01 -1.09 -16.88
C ASN A 99 17.51 -1.41 -16.80
N ALA A 100 16.92 -1.47 -15.61
CA ALA A 100 15.49 -1.72 -15.41
C ALA A 100 14.68 -0.46 -15.72
N PHE A 101 14.62 -0.07 -17.00
CA PHE A 101 13.77 1.02 -17.46
C PHE A 101 12.36 0.54 -17.74
N LEU A 102 11.41 1.13 -17.02
CA LEU A 102 9.99 0.94 -17.29
C LEU A 102 9.62 1.58 -18.62
N ARG A 103 8.94 0.85 -19.50
CA ARG A 103 8.38 1.42 -20.73
C ARG A 103 7.18 2.30 -20.37
N SER A 104 7.08 3.48 -20.98
CA SER A 104 6.04 4.49 -20.72
C SER A 104 4.60 3.95 -20.76
N HIS A 105 4.28 3.07 -21.71
CA HIS A 105 2.94 2.47 -21.82
C HIS A 105 2.66 1.40 -20.75
N GLN A 106 3.69 0.87 -20.11
CA GLN A 106 3.56 -0.12 -19.04
C GLN A 106 3.44 0.53 -17.66
N GLU A 107 3.72 1.84 -17.55
CA GLU A 107 3.67 2.58 -16.29
C GLU A 107 2.33 2.42 -15.57
N ARG A 108 1.20 2.38 -16.28
CA ARG A 108 -0.11 2.32 -15.63
C ARG A 108 -0.40 0.97 -14.97
N SER A 109 0.06 -0.14 -15.55
CA SER A 109 -0.19 -1.49 -15.04
C SER A 109 0.95 -2.02 -14.18
N LEU A 110 2.19 -1.64 -14.51
CA LEU A 110 3.37 -2.06 -13.77
C LEU A 110 3.69 -1.12 -12.61
N ARG A 111 3.11 0.09 -12.48
CA ARG A 111 3.30 0.95 -11.29
C ARG A 111 2.99 0.23 -9.99
N ASN A 112 1.97 -0.64 -9.95
CA ASN A 112 1.67 -1.43 -8.77
C ASN A 112 2.69 -2.57 -8.56
N MET A 113 3.22 -3.13 -9.66
CA MET A 113 4.26 -4.15 -9.63
C MET A 113 5.60 -3.55 -9.16
N PHE A 114 6.08 -2.49 -9.81
CA PHE A 114 7.24 -1.70 -9.42
C PHE A 114 7.07 -1.03 -8.05
N GLY A 115 5.86 -0.68 -7.63
CA GLY A 115 5.61 -0.16 -6.29
C GLY A 115 5.92 -1.20 -5.21
N GLY A 116 5.34 -2.40 -5.33
CA GLY A 116 5.64 -3.50 -4.39
C GLY A 116 7.10 -3.98 -4.48
N VAL A 117 7.69 -3.88 -5.66
CA VAL A 117 9.04 -4.34 -5.95
C VAL A 117 10.12 -3.32 -5.54
N ALA A 118 9.90 -2.02 -5.77
CA ALA A 118 10.73 -0.94 -5.25
C ALA A 118 10.59 -0.87 -3.73
N ALA A 119 9.39 -1.11 -3.19
CA ALA A 119 9.22 -1.30 -1.76
C ALA A 119 10.08 -2.45 -1.24
N ALA A 120 10.17 -3.59 -1.94
CA ALA A 120 11.06 -4.69 -1.53
C ALA A 120 12.55 -4.28 -1.48
N CYS A 121 13.01 -3.42 -2.40
CA CYS A 121 14.37 -2.87 -2.37
C CYS A 121 14.58 -1.89 -1.21
N THR A 122 13.62 -0.99 -0.99
CA THR A 122 13.67 0.01 0.08
C THR A 122 13.60 -0.64 1.47
N ILE A 123 12.76 -1.66 1.62
CA ILE A 123 12.59 -2.41 2.86
C ILE A 123 13.80 -3.32 3.09
N ASN A 124 14.36 -3.91 2.02
CA ASN A 124 15.51 -4.80 2.05
C ASN A 124 15.36 -6.01 3.01
N LYS A 125 14.12 -6.42 3.30
CA LYS A 125 13.77 -7.58 4.13
C LYS A 125 13.11 -8.68 3.27
N PRO A 126 12.98 -9.91 3.79
CA PRO A 126 12.21 -10.95 3.12
C PRO A 126 10.79 -10.51 2.78
N CYS A 127 10.40 -10.68 1.52
CA CYS A 127 9.08 -10.30 0.99
C CYS A 127 8.32 -11.53 0.47
N LEU A 128 7.00 -11.51 0.60
CA LEU A 128 6.10 -12.54 0.09
C LEU A 128 5.19 -11.95 -1.00
N ALA A 129 5.24 -12.52 -2.21
CA ALA A 129 4.32 -12.17 -3.29
C ALA A 129 3.24 -13.26 -3.43
N LEU A 130 1.98 -12.89 -3.19
CA LEU A 130 0.84 -13.79 -3.36
C LEU A 130 0.25 -13.63 -4.76
N CYS A 131 0.01 -14.77 -5.42
CA CYS A 131 -0.46 -14.81 -6.79
C CYS A 131 -1.70 -15.71 -6.90
N ASN A 132 -2.62 -15.36 -7.80
CA ASN A 132 -3.86 -16.09 -8.05
C ASN A 132 -3.70 -17.31 -8.98
N SER A 133 -2.56 -17.45 -9.66
CA SER A 133 -2.32 -18.53 -10.62
C SER A 133 -0.85 -18.92 -10.65
N LYS A 134 -0.57 -20.18 -11.03
CA LYS A 134 0.80 -20.69 -11.22
C LYS A 134 1.57 -19.90 -12.28
N ILE A 135 0.91 -19.55 -13.39
CA ILE A 135 1.52 -18.76 -14.46
C ILE A 135 1.90 -17.36 -13.96
N SER A 136 1.09 -16.77 -13.08
CA SER A 136 1.43 -15.49 -12.43
C SER A 136 2.71 -15.63 -11.58
N VAL A 137 2.84 -16.71 -10.78
CA VAL A 137 4.03 -16.96 -9.95
C VAL A 137 5.30 -17.06 -10.78
N GLU A 138 5.26 -17.81 -11.88
CA GLU A 138 6.41 -17.99 -12.77
C GLU A 138 6.82 -16.68 -13.45
N ARG A 139 5.85 -15.89 -13.92
CA ARG A 139 6.11 -14.55 -14.50
C ARG A 139 6.73 -13.61 -13.48
N TRP A 140 6.22 -13.61 -12.25
CA TRP A 140 6.79 -12.82 -11.16
C TRP A 140 8.24 -13.19 -10.90
N LYS A 141 8.58 -14.48 -10.83
CA LYS A 141 9.98 -14.92 -10.69
C LYS A 141 10.85 -14.36 -11.82
N GLN A 142 10.42 -14.51 -13.07
CA GLN A 142 11.18 -14.05 -14.23
C GLN A 142 11.45 -12.54 -14.19
N GLN A 143 10.43 -11.74 -13.88
CA GLN A 143 10.58 -10.28 -13.77
C GLN A 143 11.50 -9.90 -12.61
N PHE A 144 11.39 -10.59 -11.47
CA PHE A 144 12.23 -10.34 -10.31
C PHE A 144 13.72 -10.63 -10.60
N THR A 145 14.03 -11.74 -11.26
CA THR A 145 15.42 -12.04 -11.65
C THR A 145 15.95 -11.07 -12.71
N THR A 146 15.07 -10.56 -13.58
CA THR A 146 15.44 -9.65 -14.67
C THR A 146 15.77 -8.25 -14.14
N TRP A 147 14.98 -7.72 -13.21
CA TRP A 147 15.14 -6.36 -12.74
C TRP A 147 15.99 -6.22 -11.48
N PHE A 148 16.24 -7.29 -10.72
CA PHE A 148 17.01 -7.23 -9.47
C PHE A 148 18.31 -8.00 -9.51
N THR A 149 19.29 -7.51 -8.76
CA THR A 149 20.47 -8.27 -8.37
C THR A 149 20.10 -9.14 -7.17
N THR A 150 19.72 -10.39 -7.43
CA THR A 150 19.45 -11.37 -6.38
C THR A 150 20.04 -12.73 -6.75
N ASN A 151 20.50 -13.48 -5.75
CA ASN A 151 20.96 -14.85 -5.95
C ASN A 151 19.75 -15.77 -6.19
N ASP A 152 19.79 -16.65 -7.18
CA ASP A 152 18.67 -17.56 -7.48
C ASP A 152 18.34 -18.49 -6.29
N SER A 153 19.31 -18.73 -5.39
CA SER A 153 19.10 -19.44 -4.12
C SER A 153 18.12 -18.75 -3.16
N ASN A 154 17.99 -17.42 -3.27
CA ASN A 154 17.17 -16.59 -2.39
C ASN A 154 15.71 -16.48 -2.86
N VAL A 155 15.40 -16.91 -4.08
CA VAL A 155 14.04 -16.92 -4.62
C VAL A 155 13.44 -18.32 -4.47
N LYS A 156 12.41 -18.45 -3.63
CA LYS A 156 11.67 -19.70 -3.42
C LYS A 156 10.26 -19.59 -3.97
N LEU A 157 9.84 -20.61 -4.70
CA LEU A 157 8.49 -20.74 -5.24
C LEU A 157 7.73 -21.78 -4.42
N PHE A 158 6.52 -21.44 -4.00
CA PHE A 158 5.60 -22.36 -3.35
C PHE A 158 4.41 -22.54 -4.28
N ILE A 159 4.38 -23.66 -5.00
CA ILE A 159 3.34 -24.01 -5.96
C ILE A 159 2.87 -25.42 -5.59
N SER A 160 1.56 -25.58 -5.41
CA SER A 160 0.92 -26.88 -5.19
C SER A 160 0.45 -27.50 -6.51
#